data_AF-A0A2Z4MHA5-F1
#
_entry.id   AF-A0A2Z4MHA5-F1
#
_cell.length_a   1.000
_cell.length_b   1.000
_cell.length_c   1.000
_cell.angle_alpha   90.00
_cell.angle_beta   90.00
_cell.angle_gamma   90.00
#
_symmetry.space_group_name_H-M   'P 1'
#
loop_
_entity.id
_entity.type
_entity.pdbx_description
1 polymer ?
#
loop_
_entity_poly.entity_id
_entity_poly.type
_entity_poly.pdbx_seq_one_letter_code
_entity_poly.pdbx_strand_id
1 'polypeptide(L)'
;MREDRLEVDEATLRLNLWLTQGIVMAVAAGGSLWVLGWDATLSLFTWPGWNAVLWAVFVAAGIIIASIAMDRYLPKRWQDDGSINEKVFGAMLPSTTILVCMIVGVGEEWLFRGVIQSLTGNFWSSLIFTLIHIRYLKKPLMVISVFGTSWILGLLFSHYQSLWPSIVAHILIDVMLALYLQKTIKKKGEEE
;
A
#
# COMPACT_ATOMS: atom_id res chain seq x y z
N MET A 1 11.00 36.24 -10.07
CA MET A 1 10.29 35.10 -10.69
C MET A 1 9.77 34.22 -9.57
N ARG A 2 8.47 34.28 -9.28
CA ARG A 2 7.82 33.26 -8.44
C ARG A 2 7.74 32.01 -9.31
N GLU A 3 8.48 30.97 -8.95
CA GLU A 3 8.18 29.64 -9.45
C GLU A 3 6.77 29.33 -8.94
N ASP A 4 5.79 29.51 -9.82
CA ASP A 4 4.48 28.92 -9.69
C ASP A 4 4.70 27.41 -9.85
N ARG A 5 5.18 26.77 -8.77
CA ARG A 5 5.08 25.32 -8.65
C ARG A 5 3.59 25.07 -8.75
N LEU A 6 3.15 24.52 -9.89
CA LEU A 6 1.83 23.94 -10.06
C LEU A 6 1.62 22.97 -8.88
N GLU A 7 1.10 23.49 -7.78
CA GLU A 7 0.73 22.66 -6.64
C GLU A 7 -0.43 21.82 -7.13
N VAL A 8 -0.18 20.52 -7.24
CA VAL A 8 -1.21 19.59 -7.66
C VAL A 8 -2.31 19.65 -6.61
N ASP A 9 -3.48 20.12 -7.05
CA ASP A 9 -4.68 20.23 -6.22
C ASP A 9 -5.09 18.87 -5.61
N GLU A 10 -5.69 18.89 -4.43
CA GLU A 10 -6.09 17.67 -3.71
C GLU A 10 -7.07 16.81 -4.51
N ALA A 11 -8.02 17.44 -5.24
CA ALA A 11 -8.98 16.70 -6.04
C ALA A 11 -8.27 16.00 -7.22
N THR A 12 -7.24 16.64 -7.78
CA THR A 12 -6.40 16.04 -8.82
C THR A 12 -5.61 14.84 -8.28
N LEU A 13 -5.03 14.95 -7.08
CA LEU A 13 -4.32 13.83 -6.44
C LEU A 13 -5.25 12.65 -6.16
N ARG A 14 -6.45 12.91 -5.65
CA ARG A 14 -7.46 11.87 -5.39
C ARG A 14 -7.97 11.23 -6.67
N LEU A 15 -8.21 12.03 -7.72
CA LEU A 15 -8.58 11.49 -9.03
C LEU A 15 -7.48 10.59 -9.60
N ASN A 16 -6.23 11.02 -9.54
CA ASN A 16 -5.08 10.23 -9.98
C ASN A 16 -4.99 8.91 -9.20
N LEU A 17 -5.26 8.92 -7.89
CA LEU A 17 -5.32 7.71 -7.09
C LEU A 17 -6.38 6.74 -7.62
N TRP A 18 -7.62 7.21 -7.80
CA TRP A 18 -8.71 6.38 -8.35
C TRP A 18 -8.40 5.83 -9.75
N LEU A 19 -7.89 6.67 -10.64
CA LEU A 19 -7.50 6.27 -11.99
C LEU A 19 -6.38 5.22 -11.97
N THR A 20 -5.36 5.44 -11.14
CA THR A 20 -4.24 4.51 -11.00
C THR A 20 -4.72 3.17 -10.48
N GLN A 21 -5.61 3.15 -9.47
CA GLN A 21 -6.16 1.89 -8.95
C GLN A 21 -7.04 1.17 -9.97
N GLY A 22 -7.83 1.90 -10.77
CA GLY A 22 -8.56 1.32 -11.89
C GLY A 22 -7.65 0.66 -12.93
N ILE A 23 -6.54 1.32 -13.28
CA ILE A 23 -5.52 0.76 -14.19
C ILE A 23 -4.85 -0.47 -13.56
N VAL A 24 -4.44 -0.39 -12.29
CA VAL A 24 -3.81 -1.51 -11.56
C VAL A 24 -4.72 -2.72 -11.55
N MET A 25 -6.01 -2.56 -11.22
CA MET A 25 -6.97 -3.65 -11.23
C MET A 25 -7.19 -4.23 -12.63
N ALA A 26 -7.30 -3.37 -13.66
CA ALA A 26 -7.45 -3.82 -15.04
C ALA A 26 -6.23 -4.63 -15.53
N VAL A 27 -5.02 -4.16 -15.21
CA VAL A 27 -3.77 -4.85 -15.54
C VAL A 27 -3.62 -6.14 -14.73
N ALA A 28 -4.02 -6.14 -13.44
CA ALA A 28 -4.00 -7.35 -12.61
C ALA A 28 -4.94 -8.42 -13.15
N ALA A 29 -6.18 -8.05 -13.48
CA ALA A 29 -7.18 -8.96 -14.03
C ALA A 29 -6.75 -9.48 -15.42
N GLY A 30 -6.41 -8.60 -16.36
CA GLY A 30 -5.96 -9.00 -17.69
C GLY A 30 -4.66 -9.82 -17.65
N GLY A 31 -3.71 -9.40 -16.81
CA GLY A 31 -2.42 -10.07 -16.63
C GLY A 31 -2.55 -11.45 -16.00
N SER A 32 -3.33 -11.60 -14.92
CA SER A 32 -3.56 -12.91 -14.29
C SER A 32 -4.28 -13.87 -15.24
N LEU A 33 -5.32 -13.41 -15.93
CA LEU A 33 -6.04 -14.24 -16.91
C LEU A 33 -5.16 -14.67 -18.08
N TRP A 34 -4.32 -13.78 -18.60
CA TRP A 34 -3.41 -14.08 -19.72
C TRP A 34 -2.26 -15.02 -19.32
N VAL A 35 -1.65 -14.77 -18.16
CA VAL A 35 -0.43 -15.46 -17.73
C VAL A 35 -0.75 -16.80 -17.04
N LEU A 36 -1.75 -16.82 -16.17
CA LEU A 36 -2.06 -17.97 -15.32
C LEU A 36 -3.22 -18.80 -15.90
N GLY A 37 -4.09 -18.17 -16.68
CA GLY A 37 -5.36 -18.77 -17.10
C GLY A 37 -6.47 -18.61 -16.06
N TRP A 38 -7.68 -19.02 -16.43
CA TRP A 38 -8.89 -18.81 -15.64
C TRP A 38 -8.84 -19.51 -14.27
N ASP A 39 -8.59 -20.82 -14.25
CA ASP A 39 -8.65 -21.63 -13.02
C ASP A 39 -7.57 -21.23 -12.01
N ALA A 40 -6.35 -20.96 -12.48
CA ALA A 40 -5.27 -20.49 -11.63
C ALA A 40 -5.48 -19.05 -11.14
N THR A 41 -6.15 -18.20 -11.92
CA THR A 41 -6.54 -16.86 -11.45
C THR A 41 -7.55 -16.95 -10.32
N LEU A 42 -8.56 -17.82 -10.45
CA LEU A 42 -9.53 -18.04 -9.37
C LEU A 42 -8.90 -18.68 -8.13
N SER A 43 -7.90 -19.55 -8.31
CA SER A 43 -7.22 -20.20 -7.18
C SER A 43 -6.48 -19.20 -6.27
N LEU A 44 -6.02 -18.06 -6.82
CA LEU A 44 -5.43 -16.96 -6.05
C LEU A 44 -6.36 -16.42 -4.95
N PHE A 45 -7.68 -16.53 -5.13
CA PHE A 45 -8.69 -16.02 -4.20
C PHE A 45 -9.35 -17.11 -3.34
N THR A 46 -8.75 -18.30 -3.28
CA THR A 46 -9.22 -19.38 -2.42
C THR A 46 -9.05 -19.02 -0.95
N TRP A 47 -10.02 -19.41 -0.12
CA TRP A 47 -9.98 -19.14 1.31
C TRP A 47 -8.82 -19.92 1.97
N PRO A 48 -7.87 -19.24 2.61
CA PRO A 48 -6.67 -19.88 3.17
C PRO A 48 -6.86 -20.42 4.60
N GLY A 49 -8.04 -20.25 5.19
CA GLY A 49 -8.31 -20.58 6.59
C GLY A 49 -8.00 -19.45 7.58
N TRP A 50 -8.57 -19.55 8.78
CA TRP A 50 -8.45 -18.52 9.82
C TRP A 50 -7.02 -18.30 10.31
N ASN A 51 -6.19 -19.35 10.33
CA ASN A 51 -4.79 -19.22 10.71
C ASN A 51 -4.05 -18.20 9.83
N ALA A 52 -4.35 -18.17 8.52
CA ALA A 52 -3.72 -17.24 7.60
C ALA A 52 -4.13 -15.79 7.87
N VAL A 53 -5.40 -15.57 8.22
CA VAL A 53 -5.90 -14.25 8.61
C VAL A 53 -5.26 -13.79 9.92
N LEU A 54 -5.10 -14.69 10.90
CA LEU A 54 -4.42 -14.36 12.17
C LEU A 54 -2.97 -13.94 11.93
N TRP A 55 -2.24 -14.65 11.07
CA TRP A 55 -0.88 -14.27 10.69
C TRP A 55 -0.82 -12.96 9.92
N ALA A 56 -1.78 -12.69 9.03
CA ALA A 56 -1.90 -11.40 8.36
C ALA A 56 -2.09 -10.24 9.36
N VAL A 57 -2.96 -10.42 10.35
CA VAL A 57 -3.17 -9.43 11.41
C VAL A 57 -1.91 -9.22 12.25
N PHE A 58 -1.19 -10.29 12.61
CA PHE A 58 0.06 -10.19 13.36
C PHE A 58 1.14 -9.43 12.58
N VAL A 59 1.31 -9.76 11.30
CA VAL A 59 2.22 -9.05 10.39
C VAL A 59 1.85 -7.58 10.27
N ALA A 60 0.58 -7.28 10.03
CA ALA A 60 0.08 -5.91 9.93
C ALA A 60 0.37 -5.13 11.22
N ALA A 61 0.06 -5.71 12.39
CA ALA A 61 0.34 -5.08 13.68
C ALA A 61 1.83 -4.76 13.86
N GLY A 62 2.73 -5.68 13.51
CA GLY A 62 4.17 -5.44 13.55
C GLY A 62 4.62 -4.29 12.65
N ILE A 63 4.14 -4.24 11.41
CA ILE A 63 4.45 -3.16 10.46
C ILE A 63 3.88 -1.82 10.92
N ILE A 64 2.63 -1.80 11.40
CA ILE A 64 1.99 -0.58 11.92
C ILE A 64 2.78 -0.02 13.11
N ILE A 65 3.14 -0.88 14.07
CA ILE A 65 3.93 -0.47 15.24
C ILE A 65 5.28 0.08 14.81
N ALA A 66 5.98 -0.59 13.88
CA ALA A 66 7.26 -0.12 13.36
C ALA A 66 7.13 1.25 12.67
N SER A 67 6.13 1.43 11.81
CA SER A 67 5.86 2.69 11.11
C SER A 67 5.53 3.83 12.07
N ILE A 68 4.70 3.59 13.10
CA ILE A 68 4.38 4.61 14.11
C ILE A 68 5.62 4.92 14.97
N ALA A 69 6.43 3.92 15.33
CA ALA A 69 7.67 4.15 16.06
C ALA A 69 8.65 4.99 15.23
N MET A 70 8.77 4.70 13.93
CA MET A 70 9.58 5.50 13.01
C MET A 70 9.10 6.95 12.95
N ASP A 71 7.79 7.19 12.80
CA ASP A 71 7.20 8.53 12.79
C ASP A 71 7.49 9.31 14.09
N ARG A 72 7.41 8.65 15.26
CA ARG A 72 7.60 9.29 16.56
C ARG A 72 9.05 9.55 16.95
N TYR A 73 9.96 8.63 16.63
CA TYR A 73 11.33 8.66 17.14
C TYR A 73 12.37 9.12 16.11
N LEU A 74 12.08 9.04 14.81
CA LEU A 74 13.04 9.42 13.77
C LEU A 74 12.80 10.85 13.26
N PRO A 75 13.84 11.52 12.74
CA PRO A 75 13.68 12.85 12.16
C PRO A 75 12.70 12.86 10.97
N LYS A 76 11.71 13.77 10.99
CA LYS A 76 10.72 13.92 9.91
C LYS A 76 11.33 14.02 8.50
N ARG A 77 12.51 14.67 8.37
CA ARG A 77 13.25 14.80 7.10
C ARG A 77 13.61 13.47 6.43
N TRP A 78 13.63 12.36 7.16
CA TRP A 78 13.91 11.01 6.65
C TRP A 78 12.69 10.33 6.05
N GLN A 79 11.49 10.81 6.37
CA GLN A 79 10.19 10.22 6.00
C GLN A 79 9.33 11.16 5.14
N ASP A 80 9.74 12.43 5.01
CA ASP A 80 9.06 13.44 4.21
C ASP A 80 8.89 13.01 2.74
N ASP A 81 7.63 12.82 2.35
CA ASP A 81 7.15 12.44 1.02
C ASP A 81 6.70 13.66 0.19
N GLY A 82 6.97 14.88 0.66
CA GLY A 82 6.49 16.12 0.05
C GLY A 82 5.04 16.44 0.41
N SER A 83 4.60 16.04 1.61
CA SER A 83 3.24 16.20 2.17
C SER A 83 2.11 15.63 1.32
N ILE A 84 2.41 14.72 0.38
CA ILE A 84 1.40 14.20 -0.53
C ILE A 84 0.42 13.29 0.20
N ASN A 85 0.89 12.44 1.13
CA ASN A 85 -0.01 11.63 1.96
C ASN A 85 -0.95 12.51 2.80
N GLU A 86 -0.46 13.65 3.32
CA GLU A 86 -1.30 14.63 4.03
C GLU A 86 -2.35 15.24 3.09
N LYS A 87 -1.99 15.66 1.87
CA LYS A 87 -2.92 16.21 0.87
C LYS A 87 -3.97 15.19 0.39
N VAL A 88 -3.56 13.93 0.21
CA VAL A 88 -4.46 12.86 -0.26
C VAL A 88 -5.48 12.50 0.83
N PHE A 89 -5.01 12.18 2.04
CA PHE A 89 -5.85 11.61 3.10
C PHE A 89 -6.37 12.63 4.12
N GLY A 90 -5.69 13.76 4.33
CA GLY A 90 -5.95 14.68 5.44
C GLY A 90 -7.38 15.20 5.53
N ALA A 91 -7.96 15.63 4.40
CA ALA A 91 -9.34 16.10 4.30
C ALA A 91 -10.33 15.02 3.82
N MET A 92 -9.90 13.77 3.71
CA MET A 92 -10.77 12.66 3.30
C MET A 92 -11.62 12.17 4.49
N LEU A 93 -12.90 11.84 4.24
CA LEU A 93 -13.73 11.20 5.25
C LEU A 93 -13.13 9.83 5.66
N PRO A 94 -13.21 9.42 6.94
CA PRO A 94 -12.71 8.12 7.38
C PRO A 94 -13.30 6.94 6.61
N SER A 95 -14.59 6.99 6.26
CA SER A 95 -15.26 5.95 5.47
C SER A 95 -14.70 5.85 4.05
N THR A 96 -14.50 6.99 3.37
CA THR A 96 -13.86 7.04 2.05
C THR A 96 -12.41 6.56 2.11
N THR A 97 -11.69 6.89 3.19
CA THR A 97 -10.32 6.42 3.43
C THR A 97 -10.27 4.90 3.49
N ILE A 98 -11.17 4.28 4.27
CA ILE A 98 -11.27 2.83 4.35
C ILE A 98 -11.57 2.22 2.97
N LEU A 99 -12.52 2.77 2.23
CA LEU A 99 -12.86 2.28 0.89
C LEU A 99 -11.67 2.35 -0.08
N VAL A 100 -10.94 3.47 -0.07
CA VAL A 100 -9.74 3.66 -0.90
C VAL A 100 -8.69 2.62 -0.54
N CYS A 101 -8.36 2.46 0.75
CA CYS A 101 -7.37 1.47 1.20
C CYS A 101 -7.78 0.03 0.85
N MET A 102 -9.08 -0.30 0.90
CA MET A 102 -9.57 -1.61 0.45
C MET A 102 -9.30 -1.85 -1.03
N ILE A 103 -9.56 -0.86 -1.87
CA ILE A 103 -9.38 -0.96 -3.32
C ILE A 103 -7.89 -1.02 -3.68
N VAL A 104 -7.07 -0.17 -3.04
CA VAL A 104 -5.61 -0.18 -3.16
C VAL A 104 -5.07 -1.56 -2.77
N GLY A 105 -5.40 -2.05 -1.58
CA GLY A 105 -4.90 -3.32 -1.08
C GLY A 105 -5.31 -4.52 -1.95
N VAL A 106 -6.54 -4.55 -2.48
CA VAL A 106 -6.94 -5.61 -3.42
C VAL A 106 -6.21 -5.50 -4.75
N GLY A 107 -6.18 -4.31 -5.36
CA GLY A 107 -5.59 -4.10 -6.67
C GLY A 107 -4.10 -4.35 -6.69
N GLU A 108 -3.37 -3.77 -5.74
CA GLU A 108 -1.92 -3.90 -5.67
C GLU A 108 -1.48 -5.32 -5.31
N GLU A 109 -2.13 -5.99 -4.35
CA GLU A 109 -1.78 -7.39 -4.06
C GLU A 109 -2.10 -8.31 -5.24
N TRP A 110 -3.23 -8.10 -5.94
CA TRP A 110 -3.53 -8.89 -7.14
C TRP A 110 -2.46 -8.69 -8.22
N LEU A 111 -2.06 -7.45 -8.51
CA LEU A 111 -1.02 -7.20 -9.51
C LEU A 111 0.33 -7.76 -9.09
N PHE A 112 0.81 -7.39 -7.90
CA PHE A 112 2.18 -7.68 -7.50
C PHE A 112 2.36 -9.12 -7.05
N ARG A 113 1.39 -9.71 -6.35
CA ARG A 113 1.53 -11.06 -5.78
C ARG A 113 0.90 -12.06 -6.73
N GLY A 114 -0.29 -11.75 -7.22
CA GLY A 114 -1.00 -12.60 -8.18
C GLY A 114 -0.27 -12.72 -9.51
N VAL A 115 0.23 -11.62 -10.08
CA VAL A 115 0.85 -11.63 -11.43
C VAL A 115 2.37 -11.58 -11.37
N ILE A 116 2.95 -10.49 -10.86
CA ILE A 116 4.40 -10.23 -10.98
C ILE A 116 5.21 -11.25 -10.18
N GLN A 117 4.83 -11.53 -8.92
CA GLN A 117 5.52 -12.49 -8.08
C GLN A 117 5.38 -13.92 -8.59
N SER A 118 4.22 -14.30 -9.14
CA SER A 118 4.04 -15.61 -9.78
C SER A 118 4.99 -15.82 -10.97
N LEU A 119 5.38 -14.75 -11.66
CA LEU A 119 6.31 -14.79 -12.80
C LEU A 119 7.79 -14.68 -12.42
N THR A 120 8.09 -13.85 -11.43
CA THR A 120 9.47 -13.38 -11.17
C THR A 120 9.97 -13.73 -9.78
N GLY A 121 9.11 -14.24 -8.90
CA GLY A 121 9.40 -14.48 -7.49
C GLY A 121 9.31 -13.23 -6.62
N ASN A 122 9.40 -13.44 -5.31
CA ASN A 122 9.15 -12.37 -4.32
C ASN A 122 10.15 -11.21 -4.45
N PHE A 123 11.42 -11.50 -4.68
CA PHE A 123 12.47 -10.48 -4.77
C PHE A 123 12.21 -9.45 -5.86
N TRP A 124 11.98 -9.91 -7.09
CA TRP A 124 11.76 -9.02 -8.21
C TRP A 124 10.43 -8.28 -8.10
N SER A 125 9.38 -8.94 -7.58
CA SER A 125 8.11 -8.27 -7.30
C SER A 125 8.27 -7.14 -6.27
N SER A 126 8.94 -7.39 -5.14
CA SER A 126 9.17 -6.36 -4.12
C SER A 126 10.10 -5.24 -4.60
N LEU A 127 11.08 -5.56 -5.44
CA LEU A 127 11.94 -4.55 -6.05
C LEU A 127 11.14 -3.65 -6.99
N ILE A 128 10.33 -4.22 -7.90
CA ILE A 128 9.49 -3.45 -8.83
C ILE A 128 8.48 -2.61 -8.05
N PHE A 129 7.83 -3.18 -7.03
CA PHE A 129 6.93 -2.45 -6.14
C PHE A 129 7.61 -1.23 -5.53
N THR A 130 8.84 -1.39 -5.04
CA THR A 130 9.61 -0.28 -4.46
C THR A 130 9.99 0.76 -5.51
N LEU A 131 10.36 0.33 -6.73
CA LEU A 131 10.77 1.24 -7.81
C LEU A 131 9.62 2.10 -8.34
N ILE A 132 8.38 1.60 -8.36
CA ILE A 132 7.22 2.42 -8.75
C ILE A 132 6.87 3.48 -7.68
N HIS A 133 7.36 3.32 -6.45
CA HIS A 133 7.25 4.31 -5.39
C HIS A 133 8.30 5.42 -5.54
N ILE A 134 8.34 6.07 -6.70
CA ILE A 134 9.36 7.05 -7.11
C ILE A 134 9.62 8.16 -6.07
N ARG A 135 8.58 8.54 -5.32
CA ARG A 135 8.66 9.55 -4.25
C ARG A 135 9.58 9.11 -3.11
N TYR A 136 9.54 7.82 -2.79
CA TYR A 136 10.24 7.24 -1.65
C TYR A 136 11.69 6.92 -2.00
N LEU A 137 12.03 6.75 -3.28
CA LEU A 137 13.39 6.47 -3.75
C LEU A 137 14.42 7.52 -3.33
N LYS A 138 13.98 8.75 -3.03
CA LYS A 138 14.85 9.83 -2.54
C LYS A 138 15.28 9.66 -1.08
N LYS A 139 14.66 8.73 -0.34
CA LYS A 139 14.82 8.55 1.11
C LYS A 139 15.17 7.09 1.40
N PRO A 140 16.43 6.77 1.75
CA PRO A 140 16.86 5.39 1.99
C PRO A 140 15.97 4.63 2.99
N LEU A 141 15.52 5.32 4.05
CA LEU A 141 14.62 4.75 5.04
C LEU A 141 13.29 4.30 4.41
N MET A 142 12.66 5.15 3.61
CA MET A 142 11.39 4.84 2.95
C MET A 142 11.53 3.71 1.92
N VAL A 143 12.67 3.65 1.22
CA VAL A 143 13.00 2.54 0.31
C VAL A 143 13.04 1.21 1.07
N ILE A 144 13.80 1.17 2.18
CA ILE A 144 13.93 -0.03 3.00
C ILE A 144 12.57 -0.43 3.59
N SER A 145 11.79 0.53 4.09
CA SER A 145 10.46 0.27 4.65
C SER A 145 9.50 -0.29 3.61
N VAL A 146 9.39 0.31 2.43
CA VAL A 146 8.48 -0.18 1.39
C VAL A 146 8.93 -1.51 0.80
N PHE A 147 10.23 -1.69 0.58
CA PHE A 147 10.75 -2.98 0.14
C PHE A 147 10.48 -4.07 1.19
N GLY A 148 10.78 -3.79 2.46
CA GLY A 148 10.57 -4.72 3.57
C GLY A 148 9.10 -5.11 3.75
N THR A 149 8.21 -4.11 3.75
CA THR A 149 6.75 -4.36 3.78
C THR A 149 6.33 -5.21 2.59
N SER A 150 6.76 -4.85 1.38
CA SER A 150 6.39 -5.60 0.18
C SER A 150 6.87 -7.05 0.23
N TRP A 151 8.10 -7.26 0.68
CA TRP A 151 8.73 -8.57 0.83
C TRP A 151 7.97 -9.44 1.84
N ILE A 152 7.61 -8.90 3.01
CA ILE A 152 6.85 -9.63 4.04
C ILE A 152 5.46 -10.01 3.54
N LEU A 153 4.76 -9.09 2.86
CA LEU A 153 3.47 -9.40 2.23
C LEU A 153 3.59 -10.47 1.15
N GLY A 154 4.69 -10.48 0.39
CA GLY A 154 4.96 -11.54 -0.57
C GLY A 154 5.31 -12.88 0.09
N LEU A 155 5.91 -12.90 1.28
CA LEU A 155 6.11 -14.14 2.06
C LEU A 155 4.78 -14.72 2.53
N LEU A 156 3.81 -13.89 2.94
CA LEU A 156 2.45 -14.34 3.27
C LEU A 156 1.81 -15.03 2.06
N PHE A 157 1.89 -14.43 0.88
CA PHE A 157 1.40 -15.02 -0.36
C PHE A 157 2.11 -16.35 -0.67
N SER A 158 3.45 -16.39 -0.60
CA SER A 158 4.22 -17.61 -0.87
C SER A 158 3.92 -18.74 0.12
N HIS A 159 3.58 -18.43 1.37
CA HIS A 159 3.28 -19.45 2.37
C HIS A 159 1.87 -20.02 2.21
N TYR A 160 0.87 -19.17 1.96
CA TYR A 160 -0.53 -19.59 1.90
C TYR A 160 -1.05 -19.89 0.50
N GLN A 161 -0.31 -19.50 -0.54
CA GLN A 161 -0.72 -19.64 -1.95
C GLN A 161 -2.12 -19.02 -2.21
N SER A 162 -2.42 -17.94 -1.50
CA SER A 162 -3.68 -17.20 -1.55
C SER A 162 -3.38 -15.73 -1.33
N LEU A 163 -4.09 -14.84 -2.01
CA LEU A 163 -3.92 -13.39 -1.90
C LEU A 163 -4.52 -12.84 -0.60
N TRP A 164 -5.50 -13.53 -0.01
CA TRP A 164 -6.24 -13.02 1.14
C TRP A 164 -5.37 -12.57 2.32
N PRO A 165 -4.32 -13.30 2.75
CA PRO A 165 -3.49 -12.86 3.87
C PRO A 165 -2.74 -11.57 3.55
N SER A 166 -2.19 -11.45 2.34
CA SER A 166 -1.48 -10.24 1.90
C SER A 166 -2.45 -9.07 1.73
N ILE A 167 -3.64 -9.30 1.13
CA ILE A 167 -4.71 -8.29 0.99
C ILE A 167 -5.13 -7.77 2.36
N VAL A 168 -5.46 -8.66 3.30
CA VAL A 168 -5.90 -8.28 4.65
C VAL A 168 -4.80 -7.49 5.36
N ALA A 169 -3.55 -7.96 5.31
CA ALA A 169 -2.45 -7.28 5.96
C ALA A 169 -2.23 -5.88 5.36
N HIS A 170 -2.22 -5.75 4.03
CA HIS A 170 -2.03 -4.47 3.34
C HIS A 170 -3.15 -3.48 3.68
N ILE A 171 -4.42 -3.90 3.60
CA ILE A 171 -5.56 -3.04 3.94
C ILE A 171 -5.47 -2.57 5.39
N LEU A 172 -5.12 -3.46 6.33
CA LEU A 172 -4.99 -3.09 7.74
C LEU A 172 -3.87 -2.06 7.95
N ILE A 173 -2.71 -2.25 7.29
CA ILE A 173 -1.59 -1.30 7.36
C ILE A 173 -2.04 0.07 6.86
N ASP A 174 -2.61 0.12 5.65
CA ASP A 174 -3.00 1.38 5.00
C ASP A 174 -4.08 2.13 5.79
N VAL A 175 -5.14 1.43 6.19
CA VAL A 175 -6.24 2.03 6.96
C VAL A 175 -5.69 2.60 8.27
N MET A 176 -4.91 1.82 9.01
CA MET A 176 -4.45 2.24 10.33
C MET A 176 -3.47 3.41 10.25
N LEU A 177 -2.57 3.42 9.27
CA LEU A 177 -1.62 4.52 9.07
C LEU A 177 -2.30 5.79 8.52
N ALA A 178 -3.27 5.65 7.61
CA ALA A 178 -4.04 6.79 7.11
C ALA A 178 -4.90 7.43 8.21
N LEU A 179 -5.57 6.64 9.04
CA LEU A 179 -6.34 7.15 10.18
C LEU A 179 -5.43 7.75 11.26
N TYR A 180 -4.25 7.17 11.49
CA TYR A 180 -3.24 7.75 12.38
C TYR A 180 -2.78 9.14 11.88
N LEU A 181 -2.53 9.27 10.57
CA LEU A 181 -2.17 10.53 9.93
C LEU A 181 -3.27 11.59 10.11
N GLN A 182 -4.52 11.26 9.78
CA GLN A 182 -5.67 12.16 9.94
C GLN A 182 -5.83 12.67 11.37
N LYS A 183 -5.70 11.78 12.36
CA LYS A 183 -5.74 12.15 13.78
C LYS A 183 -4.60 13.09 14.16
N THR A 184 -3.40 12.85 13.64
CA THR A 184 -2.21 13.67 13.93
C THR A 184 -2.33 15.06 13.32
N ILE A 185 -2.88 15.19 12.11
CA ILE A 185 -3.16 16.49 11.47
C ILE A 185 -4.21 17.26 12.27
N LYS A 186 -5.33 16.62 12.62
CA LYS A 186 -6.40 17.26 13.39
C LYS A 186 -5.89 17.81 14.72
N LYS A 187 -5.08 17.03 15.44
CA LYS A 187 -4.51 17.45 16.73
C LYS A 187 -3.63 18.69 16.60
N LYS A 188 -2.78 18.77 15.57
CA LYS A 188 -1.92 19.95 15.34
C LYS A 188 -2.75 21.22 15.09
N GLY A 189 -3.82 21.11 14.31
CA GLY A 189 -4.71 22.25 14.04
C GLY A 189 -5.57 22.69 15.24
N GLU A 190 -5.67 21.89 16.31
CA GLU A 190 -6.30 22.29 17.58
C GLU A 190 -5.31 22.96 18.54
N GLU A 191 -4.00 22.80 18.32
CA GLU A 191 -2.91 23.38 19.13
C GLU A 191 -2.37 24.71 18.58
N GLU A 192 -2.74 25.08 17.34
CA GLU A 192 -2.44 26.35 16.64
C GLU A 192 -3.59 27.35 16.75
#